data_AF-A0AA86W496-F1
#
_entry.id   AF-A0AA86W496-F1
#
_cell.length_a   1.000
_cell.length_b   1.000
_cell.length_c   1.000
_cell.angle_alpha   90.00
_cell.angle_beta   90.00
_cell.angle_gamma   90.00
#
_symmetry.space_group_name_H-M   'P 1'
#
loop_
_entity.id
_entity.type
_entity.pdbx_description
1 polymer ?
#
loop_
_entity_poly.entity_id
_entity_poly.type
_entity_poly.pdbx_seq_one_letter_code
_entity_poly.pdbx_strand_id
1 'polypeptide(L)'
;MFTSIDLASHLVLLIDCRIDAEASTLKKNLTDITASQGPVSKVDYKAAEETTATLEALKIALAQIRICARLEALLLKKKNLSNGDSPEVHAQKVDKLKVLTESLANSAVKAEKRILDNRVQKEEALKVRVAKDGEASEKEKELTAEISELQRKKEDLEAELKKVNTTLAAAQARLWNVREERDQFEEANNQIVEHLKIKEDELSKSISSCKVEADVLKTWINFLEDTWVLQRSNADTYDKQVNDELERHEDYFVNLAIQLLTAYQKELEPCINHIGTFVLNLKNLNQRLEMTSSAETEDSDVLNPRRNLEEEYLTYEAKIITTFSVVDNMKQQFYAQYGKISRNDEERVKELFDAIEKLRTKFESIERPILEIESPAKVEPPPSEKKFDGTASPSAPAHGAQLSKPETDEQPELFSVKADQVLDHEAELAKLESEFGNVSQDYSTEEIGDWEFDELEKELASS
;
A
#
# COMPACT_ATOMS: atom_id res chain seq x y z
N MET A 1 1.12 31.34 121.42
CA MET A 1 1.90 31.28 122.68
C MET A 1 2.10 32.66 123.30
N PHE A 2 2.48 33.68 122.52
CA PHE A 2 2.68 35.06 123.03
C PHE A 2 1.41 35.73 123.60
N THR A 3 0.21 35.41 123.11
CA THR A 3 -1.05 36.05 123.53
C THR A 3 -1.56 35.65 124.92
N SER A 4 -1.10 34.53 125.48
CA SER A 4 -1.60 34.02 126.77
C SER A 4 -0.85 34.58 127.98
N ILE A 5 0.35 35.15 127.79
CA ILE A 5 1.23 35.63 128.86
C ILE A 5 0.81 37.03 129.33
N ASP A 6 0.26 37.85 128.42
CA ASP A 6 -0.03 39.27 128.66
C ASP A 6 -1.34 39.49 129.45
N LEU A 7 -2.36 38.66 129.15
CA LEU A 7 -3.67 38.69 129.82
C LEU A 7 -3.61 38.38 131.33
N ALA A 8 -2.69 37.52 131.75
CA ALA A 8 -2.55 37.14 133.16
C ALA A 8 -1.94 38.25 134.02
N SER A 9 -0.96 39.00 133.48
CA SER A 9 -0.30 40.09 134.20
C SER A 9 -1.22 41.29 134.42
N HIS A 10 -2.07 41.61 133.45
CA HIS A 10 -3.02 42.73 133.52
C HIS A 10 -4.12 42.54 134.57
N LEU A 11 -4.55 41.29 134.80
CA LEU A 11 -5.65 40.96 135.70
C LEU A 11 -5.27 41.10 137.19
N VAL A 12 -4.02 40.85 137.54
CA VAL A 12 -3.55 40.94 138.94
C VAL A 12 -3.34 42.39 139.39
N LEU A 13 -2.83 43.26 138.51
CA LEU A 13 -2.68 44.69 138.81
C LEU A 13 -4.03 45.36 139.12
N LEU A 14 -5.11 44.93 138.46
CA LEU A 14 -6.45 45.44 138.71
C LEU A 14 -6.99 45.06 140.10
N ILE A 15 -6.62 43.87 140.60
CA ILE A 15 -7.09 43.36 141.90
C ILE A 15 -6.39 44.08 143.06
N ASP A 16 -5.10 44.40 142.93
CA ASP A 16 -4.33 45.08 143.98
C ASP A 16 -4.84 46.51 144.25
N CYS A 17 -5.07 47.30 143.18
CA CYS A 17 -5.63 48.65 143.30
C CYS A 17 -7.00 48.68 144.01
N ARG A 18 -7.81 47.63 143.82
CA ARG A 18 -9.16 47.54 144.40
C ARG A 18 -9.13 47.24 145.90
N ILE A 19 -8.14 46.47 146.36
CA ILE A 19 -7.95 46.18 147.79
C ILE A 19 -7.48 47.43 148.56
N ASP A 20 -6.59 48.25 147.97
CA ASP A 20 -6.11 49.48 148.61
C ASP A 20 -7.20 50.52 148.83
N ALA A 21 -8.10 50.67 147.87
CA ALA A 21 -9.22 51.59 147.97
C ALA A 21 -10.15 51.24 149.16
N GLU A 22 -10.52 49.97 149.31
CA GLU A 22 -11.37 49.50 150.43
C GLU A 22 -10.69 49.65 151.79
N ALA A 23 -9.40 49.35 151.89
CA ALA A 23 -8.65 49.47 153.13
C ALA A 23 -8.57 50.94 153.61
N SER A 24 -8.40 51.89 152.68
CA SER A 24 -8.34 53.32 153.00
C SER A 24 -9.66 53.85 153.57
N THR A 25 -10.79 53.44 153.00
CA THR A 25 -12.14 53.84 153.46
C THR A 25 -12.45 53.34 154.87
N LEU A 26 -12.08 52.08 155.18
CA LEU A 26 -12.25 51.48 156.51
C LEU A 26 -11.41 52.18 157.58
N LYS A 27 -10.19 52.61 157.23
CA LYS A 27 -9.30 53.32 158.16
C LYS A 27 -9.85 54.68 158.56
N LYS A 28 -10.49 55.40 157.64
CA LYS A 28 -11.17 56.68 157.89
C LYS A 28 -12.38 56.54 158.82
N ASN A 29 -13.17 55.48 158.63
CA ASN A 29 -14.31 55.19 159.51
C ASN A 29 -13.88 54.87 160.96
N LEU A 30 -12.68 54.31 161.17
CA LEU A 30 -12.15 54.04 162.51
C LEU A 30 -11.79 55.34 163.26
N THR A 31 -11.22 56.33 162.56
CA THR A 31 -10.81 57.61 163.17
C THR A 31 -12.02 58.45 163.61
N ASP A 32 -13.10 58.46 162.83
CA ASP A 32 -14.30 59.23 163.15
C ASP A 32 -15.01 58.73 164.43
N ILE A 33 -15.01 57.41 164.68
CA ILE A 33 -15.61 56.80 165.88
C ILE A 33 -14.78 57.09 167.14
N THR A 34 -13.47 57.36 166.99
CA THR A 34 -12.54 57.55 168.12
C THR A 34 -12.50 59.01 168.61
N ALA A 35 -12.93 59.98 167.80
CA ALA A 35 -12.94 61.41 168.16
C ALA A 35 -14.14 61.84 169.03
N SER A 36 -15.14 60.98 169.26
CA SER A 36 -16.38 61.30 169.97
C SER A 36 -16.34 61.13 171.50
N GLN A 37 -15.17 60.93 172.13
CA GLN A 37 -15.03 60.79 173.59
C GLN A 37 -14.26 61.95 174.25
N GLY A 38 -14.91 62.65 175.21
CA GLY A 38 -14.35 63.65 176.14
C GLY A 38 -15.07 63.62 177.52
N PRO A 39 -14.48 64.14 178.63
CA PRO A 39 -14.28 63.35 179.86
C PRO A 39 -15.20 63.66 181.07
N VAL A 40 -15.32 62.65 181.94
CA VAL A 40 -16.08 62.59 183.21
C VAL A 40 -15.43 63.43 184.33
N SER A 41 -16.21 64.24 185.07
CA SER A 41 -15.81 64.67 186.43
C SER A 41 -16.99 64.83 187.42
N LYS A 42 -16.77 64.25 188.61
CA LYS A 42 -17.53 64.16 189.88
C LYS A 42 -18.43 65.34 190.28
N VAL A 43 -19.56 65.03 190.93
CA VAL A 43 -19.95 65.40 192.34
C VAL A 43 -21.38 64.86 192.64
N ASP A 44 -21.63 64.56 193.92
CA ASP A 44 -22.79 63.88 194.54
C ASP A 44 -24.21 64.28 194.07
N TYR A 45 -25.10 63.29 193.96
CA TYR A 45 -26.34 63.07 194.74
C TYR A 45 -27.32 62.14 193.97
N LYS A 46 -27.87 61.15 194.69
CA LYS A 46 -29.00 60.24 194.36
C LYS A 46 -28.82 59.17 193.27
N ALA A 47 -29.11 57.94 193.69
CA ALA A 47 -29.18 56.73 192.88
C ALA A 47 -30.37 56.76 191.89
N ALA A 48 -30.10 56.96 190.60
CA ALA A 48 -30.95 56.55 189.47
C ALA A 48 -30.33 56.69 188.04
N GLU A 49 -29.19 57.36 187.83
CA GLU A 49 -28.72 57.72 186.47
C GLU A 49 -27.45 56.99 185.94
N GLU A 50 -26.86 56.03 186.66
CA GLU A 50 -25.55 55.43 186.30
C GLU A 50 -25.62 54.27 185.27
N THR A 51 -26.80 53.77 184.93
CA THR A 51 -26.99 52.58 184.07
C THR A 51 -27.09 52.86 182.57
N THR A 52 -27.32 54.10 182.13
CA THR A 52 -27.51 54.43 180.71
C THR A 52 -26.21 54.84 180.01
N ALA A 53 -25.26 55.44 180.72
CA ALA A 53 -23.98 55.90 180.15
C ALA A 53 -23.01 54.74 179.82
N THR A 54 -23.08 53.63 180.55
CA THR A 54 -22.19 52.47 180.37
C THR A 54 -22.57 51.59 179.19
N LEU A 55 -23.85 51.58 178.78
CA LEU A 55 -24.33 50.74 177.67
C LEU A 55 -23.95 51.31 176.29
N GLU A 56 -23.93 52.64 176.13
CA GLU A 56 -23.50 53.28 174.88
C GLU A 56 -21.99 53.15 174.63
N ALA A 57 -21.16 53.23 175.67
CA ALA A 57 -19.71 53.05 175.53
C ALA A 57 -19.33 51.64 175.02
N LEU A 58 -20.09 50.60 175.40
CA LEU A 58 -19.85 49.23 174.93
C LEU A 58 -20.22 49.01 173.46
N LYS A 59 -21.27 49.68 172.95
CA LYS A 59 -21.63 49.61 171.52
C LYS A 59 -20.55 50.23 170.63
N ILE A 60 -19.96 51.34 171.08
CA ILE A 60 -18.89 52.04 170.35
C ILE A 60 -17.63 51.16 170.26
N ALA A 61 -17.23 50.52 171.36
CA ALA A 61 -16.08 49.61 171.37
C ALA A 61 -16.27 48.39 170.44
N LEU A 62 -17.48 47.83 170.38
CA LEU A 62 -17.79 46.71 169.50
C LEU A 62 -17.72 47.11 168.01
N ALA A 63 -18.13 48.32 167.66
CA ALA A 63 -18.01 48.86 166.31
C ALA A 63 -16.54 49.02 165.88
N GLN A 64 -15.66 49.52 166.77
CA GLN A 64 -14.23 49.65 166.50
C GLN A 64 -13.55 48.30 166.23
N ILE A 65 -13.83 47.28 167.03
CA ILE A 65 -13.26 45.93 166.84
C ILE A 65 -13.67 45.33 165.49
N ARG A 66 -14.94 45.52 165.09
CA ARG A 66 -15.43 45.04 163.78
C ARG A 66 -14.70 45.68 162.60
N ILE A 67 -14.37 46.97 162.69
CA ILE A 67 -13.64 47.69 161.63
C ILE A 67 -12.18 47.23 161.59
N CYS A 68 -11.51 47.09 162.74
CA CYS A 68 -10.13 46.59 162.81
C CYS A 68 -9.98 45.19 162.22
N ALA A 69 -10.87 44.25 162.56
CA ALA A 69 -10.83 42.88 162.03
C ALA A 69 -10.99 42.85 160.50
N ARG A 70 -11.82 43.76 159.93
CA ARG A 70 -12.04 43.82 158.48
C ARG A 70 -10.86 44.45 157.72
N LEU A 71 -10.17 45.41 158.34
CA LEU A 71 -8.97 46.01 157.75
C LEU A 71 -7.81 45.00 157.70
N GLU A 72 -7.62 44.20 158.75
CA GLU A 72 -6.58 43.17 158.82
C GLU A 72 -6.79 42.08 157.76
N ALA A 73 -8.04 41.65 157.56
CA ALA A 73 -8.39 40.69 156.52
C ALA A 73 -8.06 41.20 155.09
N LEU A 74 -8.24 42.50 154.82
CA LEU A 74 -7.89 43.09 153.52
C LEU A 74 -6.37 43.18 153.31
N LEU A 75 -5.60 43.54 154.34
CA LEU A 75 -4.14 43.63 154.25
C LEU A 75 -3.48 42.26 154.06
N LEU A 76 -4.00 41.21 154.70
CA LEU A 76 -3.56 39.83 154.48
C LEU A 76 -3.84 39.37 153.04
N LYS A 77 -4.95 39.80 152.44
CA LYS A 77 -5.30 39.46 151.05
C LYS A 77 -4.36 40.11 150.03
N LYS A 78 -3.91 41.34 150.29
CA LYS A 78 -2.91 42.05 149.46
C LYS A 78 -1.53 41.38 149.51
N LYS A 79 -1.09 40.92 150.69
CA LYS A 79 0.20 40.25 150.86
C LYS A 79 0.35 38.97 149.99
N ASN A 80 -0.75 38.28 149.74
CA ASN A 80 -0.74 37.03 148.97
C ASN A 80 -0.86 37.23 147.45
N LEU A 81 -0.86 38.48 146.96
CA LEU A 81 -0.80 38.81 145.53
C LEU A 81 0.67 38.97 145.09
N SER A 82 1.45 37.89 145.08
CA SER A 82 2.79 37.90 144.49
C SER A 82 2.76 37.35 143.06
N ASN A 83 3.18 38.14 142.08
CA ASN A 83 3.29 37.79 140.65
C ASN A 83 4.70 37.30 140.27
N GLY A 84 4.80 36.17 139.53
CA GLY A 84 5.91 35.92 138.58
C GLY A 84 6.75 34.63 138.77
N ASP A 85 7.33 34.15 137.64
CA ASP A 85 8.35 33.10 137.58
C ASP A 85 9.69 33.57 138.19
N SER A 86 10.53 32.65 138.68
CA SER A 86 11.89 32.92 139.16
C SER A 86 12.85 33.43 138.06
N PRO A 87 13.82 34.33 138.35
CA PRO A 87 14.80 34.84 137.38
C PRO A 87 15.55 33.76 136.58
N GLU A 88 15.82 32.61 137.21
CA GLU A 88 16.48 31.46 136.59
C GLU A 88 15.62 30.85 135.46
N VAL A 89 14.31 30.75 135.70
CA VAL A 89 13.33 30.23 134.74
C VAL A 89 13.19 31.18 133.55
N HIS A 90 13.35 32.49 133.77
CA HIS A 90 13.35 33.49 132.71
C HIS A 90 14.60 33.38 131.81
N ALA A 91 15.81 33.30 132.38
CA ALA A 91 17.04 33.15 131.60
C ALA A 91 17.05 31.86 130.76
N GLN A 92 16.59 30.74 131.34
CA GLN A 92 16.48 29.48 130.62
C GLN A 92 15.46 29.54 129.47
N LYS A 93 14.36 30.31 129.62
CA LYS A 93 13.41 30.58 128.53
C LYS A 93 14.05 31.41 127.41
N VAL A 94 14.86 32.41 127.73
CA VAL A 94 15.57 33.25 126.75
C VAL A 94 16.63 32.45 125.99
N ASP A 95 17.43 31.62 126.65
CA ASP A 95 18.43 30.79 125.96
C ASP A 95 17.80 29.72 125.07
N LYS A 96 16.69 29.10 125.52
CA LYS A 96 15.86 28.24 124.66
C LYS A 96 15.36 29.00 123.44
N LEU A 97 14.93 30.26 123.59
CA LEU A 97 14.50 31.09 122.46
C LEU A 97 15.66 31.47 121.53
N LYS A 98 16.87 31.73 122.04
CA LYS A 98 18.07 31.99 121.21
C LYS A 98 18.45 30.77 120.39
N VAL A 99 18.52 29.58 121.00
CA VAL A 99 18.79 28.32 120.29
C VAL A 99 17.70 28.03 119.26
N LEU A 100 16.42 28.28 119.59
CA LEU A 100 15.33 28.16 118.62
C LEU A 100 15.47 29.17 117.48
N THR A 101 15.91 30.40 117.76
CA THR A 101 16.13 31.44 116.72
C THR A 101 17.28 31.07 115.81
N GLU A 102 18.40 30.61 116.35
CA GLU A 102 19.58 30.18 115.58
C GLU A 102 19.29 28.90 114.78
N SER A 103 18.57 27.94 115.35
CA SER A 103 18.09 26.74 114.65
C SER A 103 17.12 27.10 113.51
N LEU A 104 16.20 28.04 113.76
CA LEU A 104 15.29 28.53 112.74
C LEU A 104 16.03 29.27 111.62
N ALA A 105 17.02 30.10 111.96
CA ALA A 105 17.86 30.80 111.00
C ALA A 105 18.70 29.82 110.16
N ASN A 106 19.34 28.83 110.78
CA ASN A 106 20.09 27.78 110.07
C ASN A 106 19.18 26.93 109.17
N SER A 107 17.96 26.65 109.62
CA SER A 107 16.94 25.98 108.81
C SER A 107 16.50 26.84 107.62
N ALA A 108 16.32 28.14 107.82
CA ALA A 108 15.98 29.09 106.75
C ALA A 108 17.09 29.18 105.69
N VAL A 109 18.36 29.34 106.08
CA VAL A 109 19.51 29.34 105.16
C VAL A 109 19.61 28.03 104.38
N LYS A 110 19.37 26.89 105.05
CA LYS A 110 19.35 25.58 104.39
C LYS A 110 18.21 25.47 103.37
N ALA A 111 17.03 26.01 103.67
CA ALA A 111 15.91 26.07 102.74
C ALA A 111 16.19 27.01 101.56
N GLU A 112 16.75 28.19 101.81
CA GLU A 112 17.17 29.15 100.77
C GLU A 112 18.21 28.54 99.83
N LYS A 113 19.22 27.85 100.36
CA LYS A 113 20.21 27.13 99.54
C LYS A 113 19.54 26.09 98.64
N ARG A 114 18.61 25.28 99.18
CA ARG A 114 17.86 24.30 98.38
C ARG A 114 16.97 24.95 97.31
N ILE A 115 16.41 26.13 97.58
CA ILE A 115 15.65 26.90 96.59
C ILE A 115 16.58 27.37 95.47
N LEU A 116 17.76 27.87 95.81
CA LEU A 116 18.77 28.30 94.84
C LEU A 116 19.24 27.12 93.98
N ASP A 117 19.62 26.01 94.59
CA ASP A 117 20.08 24.81 93.89
C ASP A 117 18.98 24.27 92.93
N ASN A 118 17.73 24.20 93.39
CA ASN A 118 16.60 23.83 92.52
C ASN A 118 16.37 24.82 91.38
N ARG A 119 16.54 26.13 91.62
CA ARG A 119 16.42 27.16 90.58
C ARG A 119 17.50 26.98 89.51
N VAL A 120 18.74 26.68 89.91
CA VAL A 120 19.85 26.39 88.99
C VAL A 120 19.56 25.13 88.16
N GLN A 121 19.16 24.03 88.79
CA GLN A 121 18.80 22.80 88.07
C GLN A 121 17.65 23.01 87.08
N LYS A 122 16.65 23.82 87.45
CA LYS A 122 15.55 24.19 86.55
C LYS A 122 16.05 25.01 85.36
N GLU A 123 16.96 25.96 85.60
CA GLU A 123 17.57 26.78 84.54
C GLU A 123 18.41 25.92 83.57
N GLU A 124 19.22 25.00 84.09
CA GLU A 124 19.99 24.05 83.27
C GLU A 124 19.08 23.13 82.44
N ALA A 125 18.03 22.57 83.04
CA ALA A 125 17.06 21.74 82.33
C ALA A 125 16.32 22.53 81.23
N LEU A 126 16.00 23.81 81.46
CA LEU A 126 15.44 24.70 80.45
C LEU A 126 16.44 24.97 79.32
N LYS A 127 17.71 25.23 79.66
CA LYS A 127 18.77 25.44 78.66
C LYS A 127 18.97 24.21 77.77
N VAL A 128 18.98 23.01 78.35
CA VAL A 128 19.06 21.74 77.60
C VAL A 128 17.84 21.54 76.72
N ARG A 129 16.62 21.81 77.23
CA ARG A 129 15.39 21.73 76.45
C ARG A 129 15.45 22.66 75.23
N VAL A 130 15.79 23.93 75.44
CA VAL A 130 15.91 24.92 74.36
C VAL A 130 16.97 24.52 73.33
N ALA A 131 18.13 24.00 73.77
CA ALA A 131 19.15 23.52 72.86
C ALA A 131 18.68 22.32 72.02
N LYS A 132 18.01 21.36 72.67
CA LYS A 132 17.46 20.17 72.00
C LYS A 132 16.32 20.52 71.03
N ASP A 133 15.46 21.45 71.40
CA ASP A 133 14.40 21.97 70.52
C ASP A 133 15.01 22.68 69.30
N GLY A 134 16.13 23.41 69.49
CA GLY A 134 16.90 24.03 68.41
C GLY A 134 17.52 23.02 67.44
N GLU A 135 18.22 22.01 67.95
CA GLU A 135 18.81 20.92 67.16
C GLU A 135 17.74 20.13 66.40
N ALA A 136 16.64 19.78 67.07
CA ALA A 136 15.51 19.10 66.44
C ALA A 136 14.89 19.94 65.32
N SER A 137 14.73 21.25 65.53
CA SER A 137 14.24 22.17 64.49
C SER A 137 15.20 22.29 63.31
N GLU A 138 16.52 22.29 63.54
CA GLU A 138 17.51 22.32 62.47
C GLU A 138 17.49 21.02 61.65
N LYS A 139 17.41 19.87 62.32
CA LYS A 139 17.26 18.55 61.67
C LYS A 139 15.96 18.43 60.88
N GLU A 140 14.85 18.95 61.41
CA GLU A 140 13.57 18.99 60.70
C GLU A 140 13.67 19.82 59.41
N LYS A 141 14.35 20.98 59.47
CA LYS A 141 14.60 21.82 58.29
C LYS A 141 15.51 21.11 57.27
N GLU A 142 16.56 20.44 57.71
CA GLU A 142 17.47 19.65 56.86
C GLU A 142 16.70 18.54 56.13
N LEU A 143 15.93 17.74 56.85
CA LEU A 143 15.10 16.67 56.27
C LEU A 143 14.02 17.21 55.33
N THR A 144 13.40 18.35 55.67
CA THR A 144 12.41 18.98 54.80
C THR A 144 13.06 19.44 53.47
N ALA A 145 14.29 19.97 53.53
CA ALA A 145 15.05 20.34 52.35
C ALA A 145 15.45 19.11 51.51
N GLU A 146 15.90 18.02 52.14
CA GLU A 146 16.23 16.76 51.47
C GLU A 146 15.01 16.14 50.79
N ILE A 147 13.87 16.05 51.48
CA ILE A 147 12.60 15.57 50.92
C ILE A 147 12.20 16.40 49.70
N SER A 148 12.33 17.73 49.79
CA SER A 148 12.03 18.63 48.68
C SER A 148 12.95 18.39 47.48
N GLU A 149 14.24 18.15 47.70
CA GLU A 149 15.18 17.82 46.62
C GLU A 149 14.90 16.45 46.00
N LEU A 150 14.58 15.43 46.80
CA LEU A 150 14.21 14.09 46.34
C LEU A 150 12.91 14.12 45.54
N GLN A 151 11.91 14.88 45.98
CA GLN A 151 10.66 15.07 45.25
C GLN A 151 10.90 15.67 43.86
N ARG A 152 11.75 16.70 43.77
CA ARG A 152 12.13 17.30 42.48
C ARG A 152 12.84 16.28 41.56
N LYS A 153 13.79 15.50 42.10
CA LYS A 153 14.47 14.44 41.32
C LYS A 153 13.50 13.37 40.81
N LYS A 154 12.48 13.01 41.61
CA LYS A 154 11.41 12.09 41.20
C LYS A 154 10.62 12.67 40.03
N GLU A 155 10.22 13.95 40.10
CA GLU A 155 9.50 14.64 39.03
C GLU A 155 10.33 14.71 37.73
N ASP A 156 11.61 15.04 37.83
CA ASP A 156 12.54 15.08 36.68
C ASP A 156 12.67 13.69 36.01
N LEU A 157 12.81 12.62 36.80
CA LEU A 157 12.86 11.23 36.29
C LEU A 157 11.54 10.79 35.67
N GLU A 158 10.40 11.18 36.26
CA GLU A 158 9.08 10.88 35.69
C GLU A 158 8.87 11.59 34.34
N ALA A 159 9.37 12.83 34.20
CA ALA A 159 9.34 13.57 32.94
C ALA A 159 10.20 12.91 31.84
N GLU A 160 11.42 12.49 32.16
CA GLU A 160 12.27 11.74 31.21
C GLU A 160 11.67 10.38 30.86
N LEU A 161 11.05 9.67 31.82
CA LEU A 161 10.33 8.42 31.54
C LEU A 161 9.16 8.63 30.58
N LYS A 162 8.35 9.68 30.79
CA LYS A 162 7.26 10.05 29.87
C LYS A 162 7.80 10.35 28.47
N LYS A 163 8.88 11.11 28.37
CA LYS A 163 9.54 11.42 27.09
C LYS A 163 10.04 10.15 26.39
N VAL A 164 10.78 9.28 27.08
CA VAL A 164 11.23 7.99 26.52
C VAL A 164 10.04 7.18 26.04
N ASN A 165 8.97 7.08 26.83
CA ASN A 165 7.77 6.33 26.45
C ASN A 165 7.09 6.90 25.18
N THR A 166 6.97 8.23 25.06
CA THR A 166 6.44 8.86 23.83
C THR A 166 7.34 8.59 22.61
N THR A 167 8.67 8.65 22.78
CA THR A 167 9.61 8.36 21.70
C THR A 167 9.60 6.87 21.31
N LEU A 168 9.42 5.97 22.28
CA LEU A 168 9.29 4.54 22.05
C LEU A 168 8.02 4.23 21.26
N ALA A 169 6.87 4.79 21.66
CA ALA A 169 5.62 4.64 20.92
C ALA A 169 5.73 5.18 19.48
N ALA A 170 6.38 6.34 19.30
CA ALA A 170 6.64 6.88 17.97
C ALA A 170 7.57 5.98 17.13
N ALA A 171 8.60 5.39 17.74
CA ALA A 171 9.51 4.45 17.06
C ALA A 171 8.79 3.14 16.69
N GLN A 172 7.92 2.62 17.56
CA GLN A 172 7.10 1.44 17.28
C GLN A 172 6.13 1.69 16.12
N ALA A 173 5.48 2.85 16.07
CA ALA A 173 4.62 3.23 14.95
C ALA A 173 5.40 3.30 13.62
N ARG A 174 6.60 3.92 13.63
CA ARG A 174 7.47 3.95 12.44
C ARG A 174 7.91 2.56 12.02
N LEU A 175 8.27 1.69 12.97
CA LEU A 175 8.65 0.31 12.68
C LEU A 175 7.49 -0.46 12.04
N TRP A 176 6.26 -0.25 12.53
CA TRP A 176 5.07 -0.87 11.94
C TRP A 176 4.84 -0.38 10.51
N ASN A 177 4.91 0.93 10.25
CA ASN A 177 4.80 1.48 8.89
C ASN A 177 5.87 0.91 7.93
N VAL A 178 7.14 0.84 8.35
CA VAL A 178 8.22 0.29 7.51
C VAL A 178 8.01 -1.20 7.21
N ARG A 179 7.45 -1.97 8.15
CA ARG A 179 7.11 -3.38 7.92
C ARG A 179 5.98 -3.52 6.90
N GLU A 180 4.94 -2.70 7.04
CA GLU A 180 3.82 -2.67 6.09
C GLU A 180 4.27 -2.26 4.68
N GLU A 181 5.09 -1.21 4.56
CA GLU A 181 5.68 -0.79 3.27
C GLU A 181 6.51 -1.91 2.63
N ARG A 182 7.30 -2.64 3.42
CA ARG A 182 8.06 -3.79 2.95
C ARG A 182 7.14 -4.89 2.44
N ASP A 183 6.08 -5.22 3.18
CA ASP A 183 5.17 -6.31 2.82
C ASP A 183 4.38 -5.96 1.54
N GLN A 184 3.95 -4.70 1.39
CA GLN A 184 3.36 -4.18 0.16
C GLN A 184 4.33 -4.22 -1.03
N PHE A 185 5.60 -3.87 -0.81
CA PHE A 185 6.63 -3.95 -1.84
C PHE A 185 6.89 -5.40 -2.26
N GLU A 186 6.95 -6.34 -1.31
CA GLU A 186 7.12 -7.76 -1.59
C GLU A 186 5.96 -8.32 -2.42
N GLU A 187 4.73 -7.96 -2.07
CA GLU A 187 3.54 -8.33 -2.84
C GLU A 187 3.54 -7.74 -4.26
N ALA A 188 3.84 -6.45 -4.41
CA ALA A 188 3.97 -5.83 -5.73
C ALA A 188 5.08 -6.47 -6.57
N ASN A 189 6.21 -6.83 -5.93
CA ASN A 189 7.30 -7.51 -6.61
C ASN A 189 6.90 -8.92 -7.05
N ASN A 190 6.15 -9.67 -6.23
CA ASN A 190 5.62 -10.99 -6.59
C ASN A 190 4.70 -10.89 -7.82
N GLN A 191 3.82 -9.89 -7.87
CA GLN A 191 2.94 -9.65 -9.01
C GLN A 191 3.73 -9.34 -10.30
N ILE A 192 4.80 -8.54 -10.20
CA ILE A 192 5.69 -8.26 -11.34
C ILE A 192 6.35 -9.55 -11.84
N VAL A 193 6.87 -10.37 -10.94
CA VAL A 193 7.51 -11.65 -11.29
C VAL A 193 6.53 -12.59 -11.97
N GLU A 194 5.29 -12.68 -11.47
CA GLU A 194 4.25 -13.50 -12.09
C GLU A 194 3.90 -13.02 -13.50
N HIS A 195 3.71 -11.72 -13.70
CA HIS A 195 3.44 -11.16 -15.02
C HIS A 195 4.61 -11.35 -16.00
N LEU A 196 5.86 -11.23 -15.54
CA LEU A 196 7.04 -11.53 -16.36
C LEU A 196 7.07 -13.00 -16.78
N LYS A 197 6.72 -13.92 -15.87
CA LYS A 197 6.64 -15.35 -16.15
C LYS A 197 5.58 -15.65 -17.22
N ILE A 198 4.39 -15.05 -17.10
CA ILE A 198 3.33 -15.20 -18.12
C ILE A 198 3.82 -14.73 -19.49
N LYS A 199 4.48 -13.57 -19.56
CA LYS A 199 5.05 -13.06 -20.81
C LYS A 199 6.14 -13.96 -21.38
N GLU A 200 6.99 -14.54 -20.54
CA GLU A 200 8.01 -15.49 -20.96
C GLU A 200 7.39 -16.77 -21.55
N ASP A 201 6.32 -17.28 -20.94
CA ASP A 201 5.57 -18.44 -21.42
C ASP A 201 4.88 -18.14 -22.77
N GLU A 202 4.26 -16.96 -22.92
CA GLU A 202 3.65 -16.50 -24.18
C GLU A 202 4.69 -16.36 -25.31
N LEU A 203 5.84 -15.75 -25.02
CA LEU A 203 6.94 -15.63 -25.98
C LEU A 203 7.49 -17.01 -26.36
N SER A 204 7.63 -17.91 -25.40
CA SER A 204 8.07 -19.29 -25.65
C SER A 204 7.08 -20.04 -26.58
N LYS A 205 5.78 -19.82 -26.39
CA LYS A 205 4.74 -20.35 -27.29
C LYS A 205 4.81 -19.72 -28.69
N SER A 206 5.03 -18.41 -28.79
CA SER A 206 5.20 -17.72 -30.08
C SER A 206 6.43 -18.23 -30.84
N ILE A 207 7.56 -18.39 -30.15
CA ILE A 207 8.81 -18.93 -30.72
C ILE A 207 8.59 -20.36 -31.23
N SER A 208 7.89 -21.21 -30.47
CA SER A 208 7.63 -22.58 -30.91
C SER A 208 6.71 -22.62 -32.14
N SER A 209 5.69 -21.76 -32.23
CA SER A 209 4.87 -21.59 -33.44
C SER A 209 5.72 -21.15 -34.65
N CYS A 210 6.56 -20.13 -34.48
CA CYS A 210 7.41 -19.63 -35.55
C CYS A 210 8.40 -20.69 -36.08
N LYS A 211 8.93 -21.54 -35.19
CA LYS A 211 9.77 -22.68 -35.60
C LYS A 211 9.01 -23.67 -36.48
N VAL A 212 7.77 -24.02 -36.10
CA VAL A 212 6.92 -24.90 -36.91
C VAL A 212 6.61 -24.27 -38.28
N GLU A 213 6.29 -22.97 -38.31
CA GLU A 213 6.08 -22.25 -39.56
C GLU A 213 7.33 -22.24 -40.45
N ALA A 214 8.51 -22.06 -39.87
CA ALA A 214 9.77 -22.12 -40.59
C ALA A 214 10.02 -23.52 -41.22
N ASP A 215 9.69 -24.59 -40.51
CA ASP A 215 9.79 -25.96 -41.03
C ASP A 215 8.81 -26.20 -42.21
N VAL A 216 7.60 -25.63 -42.12
CA VAL A 216 6.62 -25.66 -43.22
C VAL A 216 7.15 -24.90 -44.43
N LEU A 217 7.68 -23.68 -44.25
CA LEU A 217 8.28 -22.90 -45.33
C LEU A 217 9.45 -23.64 -45.98
N LYS A 218 10.31 -24.30 -45.20
CA LYS A 218 11.39 -25.13 -45.73
C LYS A 218 10.86 -26.27 -46.60
N THR A 219 9.76 -26.90 -46.20
CA THR A 219 9.09 -27.93 -47.00
C THR A 219 8.55 -27.37 -48.32
N TRP A 220 7.94 -26.18 -48.29
CA TRP A 220 7.48 -25.48 -49.50
C TRP A 220 8.61 -25.09 -50.44
N ILE A 221 9.73 -24.59 -49.90
CA ILE A 221 10.92 -24.26 -50.70
C ILE A 221 11.42 -25.51 -51.43
N ASN A 222 11.62 -26.62 -50.71
CA ASN A 222 12.05 -27.88 -51.33
C ASN A 222 11.07 -28.35 -52.41
N PHE A 223 9.76 -28.28 -52.15
CA PHE A 223 8.73 -28.63 -53.13
C PHE A 223 8.82 -27.79 -54.41
N LEU A 224 9.00 -26.47 -54.27
CA LEU A 224 9.12 -25.57 -55.41
C LEU A 224 10.42 -25.81 -56.19
N GLU A 225 11.53 -26.05 -55.51
CA GLU A 225 12.81 -26.40 -56.13
C GLU A 225 12.72 -27.72 -56.91
N ASP A 226 12.17 -28.76 -56.29
CA ASP A 226 11.96 -30.08 -56.93
C ASP A 226 11.02 -29.97 -58.14
N THR A 227 9.92 -29.21 -57.99
CA THR A 227 8.96 -28.96 -59.08
C THR A 227 9.61 -28.23 -60.24
N TRP A 228 10.45 -27.23 -59.97
CA TRP A 228 11.17 -26.49 -61.00
C TRP A 228 12.15 -27.39 -61.76
N VAL A 229 12.91 -28.24 -61.05
CA VAL A 229 13.81 -29.22 -61.67
C VAL A 229 13.03 -30.19 -62.57
N LEU A 230 11.89 -30.69 -62.09
CA LEU A 230 11.03 -31.58 -62.87
C LEU A 230 10.48 -30.91 -64.12
N GLN A 231 9.94 -29.69 -64.00
CA GLN A 231 9.40 -28.92 -65.12
C GLN A 231 10.47 -28.65 -66.18
N ARG A 232 11.67 -28.25 -65.76
CA ARG A 232 12.79 -28.00 -66.67
C ARG A 232 13.21 -29.28 -67.40
N SER A 233 13.35 -30.39 -66.68
CA SER A 233 13.65 -31.69 -67.28
C SER A 233 12.59 -32.11 -68.30
N ASN A 234 11.31 -31.94 -67.96
CA ASN A 234 10.21 -32.25 -68.87
C ASN A 234 10.22 -31.36 -70.13
N ALA A 235 10.46 -30.05 -69.97
CA ALA A 235 10.59 -29.13 -71.10
C ALA A 235 11.78 -29.50 -71.99
N ASP A 236 12.94 -29.83 -71.41
CA ASP A 236 14.13 -30.26 -72.14
C ASP A 236 13.86 -31.59 -72.90
N THR A 237 13.10 -32.52 -72.33
CA THR A 237 12.73 -33.76 -73.02
C THR A 237 11.74 -33.53 -74.17
N TYR A 238 10.76 -32.65 -73.98
CA TYR A 238 9.79 -32.30 -75.01
C TYR A 238 10.47 -31.58 -76.17
N ASP A 239 11.35 -30.61 -75.88
CA ASP A 239 12.11 -29.88 -76.90
C ASP A 239 13.00 -30.83 -77.71
N LYS A 240 13.73 -31.74 -77.05
CA LYS A 240 14.47 -32.81 -77.74
C LYS A 240 13.58 -33.66 -78.63
N GLN A 241 12.43 -34.11 -78.13
CA GLN A 241 11.50 -34.92 -78.92
C GLN A 241 10.99 -34.17 -80.17
N VAL A 242 10.65 -32.89 -80.03
CA VAL A 242 10.20 -32.04 -81.14
C VAL A 242 11.33 -31.84 -82.15
N ASN A 243 12.55 -31.56 -81.68
CA ASN A 243 13.71 -31.39 -82.56
C ASN A 243 14.05 -32.68 -83.31
N ASP A 244 14.06 -33.83 -82.62
CA ASP A 244 14.28 -35.15 -83.24
C ASP A 244 13.23 -35.47 -84.31
N GLU A 245 11.95 -35.15 -84.07
CA GLU A 245 10.88 -35.38 -85.05
C GLU A 245 10.95 -34.39 -86.23
N LEU A 246 11.34 -33.14 -85.96
CA LEU A 246 11.57 -32.13 -87.00
C LEU A 246 12.71 -32.55 -87.94
N GLU A 247 13.82 -33.05 -87.40
CA GLU A 247 14.96 -33.57 -88.18
C GLU A 247 14.53 -34.76 -89.07
N ARG A 248 13.76 -35.72 -88.54
CA ARG A 248 13.20 -36.83 -89.34
C ARG A 248 12.29 -36.37 -90.46
N HIS A 249 11.42 -35.40 -90.20
CA HIS A 249 10.51 -34.86 -91.20
C HIS A 249 11.25 -34.09 -92.30
N GLU A 250 12.31 -33.38 -91.93
CA GLU A 250 13.17 -32.70 -92.89
C GLU A 250 13.86 -33.69 -93.82
N ASP A 251 14.44 -34.76 -93.29
CA ASP A 251 15.02 -35.84 -94.10
C ASP A 251 13.99 -36.48 -95.03
N TYR A 252 12.77 -36.75 -94.53
CA TYR A 252 11.68 -37.28 -95.34
C TYR A 252 11.30 -36.32 -96.48
N PHE A 253 11.17 -35.03 -96.18
CA PHE A 253 10.80 -34.00 -97.16
C PHE A 253 11.86 -33.86 -98.26
N VAL A 254 13.15 -33.80 -97.91
CA VAL A 254 14.26 -33.73 -98.87
C VAL A 254 14.26 -34.98 -99.76
N ASN A 255 14.14 -36.18 -99.17
CA ASN A 255 14.10 -37.42 -99.93
C ASN A 255 12.90 -37.49 -100.90
N LEU A 256 11.71 -37.05 -100.46
CA LEU A 256 10.52 -36.99 -101.30
C LEU A 256 10.70 -35.98 -102.45
N ALA A 257 11.25 -34.80 -102.18
CA ALA A 257 11.55 -33.81 -103.20
C ALA A 257 12.51 -34.37 -104.26
N ILE A 258 13.60 -35.04 -103.84
CA ILE A 258 14.54 -35.71 -104.74
C ILE A 258 13.83 -36.74 -105.62
N GLN A 259 13.00 -37.61 -105.02
CA GLN A 259 12.28 -38.66 -105.76
C GLN A 259 11.34 -38.08 -106.81
N LEU A 260 10.52 -37.10 -106.44
CA LEU A 260 9.55 -36.46 -107.34
C LEU A 260 10.24 -35.68 -108.45
N LEU A 261 11.25 -34.86 -108.13
CA LEU A 261 11.99 -34.08 -109.13
C LEU A 261 12.73 -35.00 -110.11
N THR A 262 13.32 -36.08 -109.61
CA THR A 262 13.96 -37.09 -110.49
C THR A 262 12.94 -37.74 -111.42
N ALA A 263 11.73 -38.05 -110.91
CA ALA A 263 10.66 -38.61 -111.73
C ALA A 263 10.19 -37.63 -112.80
N TYR A 264 9.93 -36.37 -112.43
CA TYR A 264 9.53 -35.33 -113.38
C TYR A 264 10.60 -35.03 -114.42
N GLN A 265 11.87 -34.97 -114.04
CA GLN A 265 12.97 -34.81 -114.99
C GLN A 265 12.99 -35.94 -116.02
N LYS A 266 12.84 -37.20 -115.57
CA LYS A 266 12.81 -38.38 -116.46
C LYS A 266 11.58 -38.42 -117.37
N GLU A 267 10.45 -37.88 -116.92
CA GLU A 267 9.20 -37.86 -117.68
C GLU A 267 9.16 -36.70 -118.69
N LEU A 268 9.66 -35.53 -118.31
CA LEU A 268 9.66 -34.33 -119.14
C LEU A 268 10.50 -34.51 -120.41
N GLU A 269 11.66 -35.17 -120.33
CA GLU A 269 12.55 -35.30 -121.49
C GLU A 269 11.90 -36.08 -122.66
N PRO A 270 11.30 -37.26 -122.46
CA PRO A 270 10.48 -37.91 -123.50
C PRO A 270 9.31 -37.05 -123.94
N CYS A 271 8.56 -36.41 -123.04
CA CYS A 271 7.39 -35.59 -123.42
C CYS A 271 7.78 -34.42 -124.34
N ILE A 272 8.88 -33.73 -124.04
CA ILE A 272 9.40 -32.62 -124.84
C ILE A 272 9.86 -33.12 -126.21
N ASN A 273 10.51 -34.29 -126.27
CA ASN A 273 10.89 -34.91 -127.54
C ASN A 273 9.67 -35.31 -128.40
N HIS A 274 8.58 -35.80 -127.77
CA HIS A 274 7.33 -36.08 -128.47
C HIS A 274 6.70 -34.81 -129.02
N ILE A 275 6.65 -33.72 -128.23
CA ILE A 275 6.21 -32.40 -128.72
C ILE A 275 7.02 -31.95 -129.93
N GLY A 276 8.36 -32.03 -129.88
CA GLY A 276 9.20 -31.69 -131.03
C GLY A 276 8.89 -32.53 -132.27
N THR A 277 8.59 -33.83 -132.07
CA THR A 277 8.19 -34.74 -133.15
C THR A 277 6.81 -34.38 -133.71
N PHE A 278 5.83 -34.05 -132.85
CA PHE A 278 4.50 -33.60 -133.27
C PHE A 278 4.56 -32.29 -134.05
N VAL A 279 5.35 -31.31 -133.59
CA VAL A 279 5.59 -30.04 -134.31
C VAL A 279 6.14 -30.29 -135.71
N LEU A 280 7.16 -31.16 -135.84
CA LEU A 280 7.73 -31.51 -137.14
C LEU A 280 6.72 -32.23 -138.05
N ASN A 281 5.95 -33.17 -137.51
CA ASN A 281 4.92 -33.89 -138.26
C ASN A 281 3.79 -32.97 -138.73
N LEU A 282 3.32 -32.06 -137.87
CA LEU A 282 2.31 -31.04 -138.21
C LEU A 282 2.84 -30.07 -139.27
N LYS A 283 4.12 -29.67 -139.20
CA LYS A 283 4.77 -28.86 -140.24
C LYS A 283 4.85 -29.58 -141.59
N ASN A 284 5.22 -30.86 -141.60
CA ASN A 284 5.26 -31.68 -142.80
C ASN A 284 3.87 -31.90 -143.41
N LEU A 285 2.83 -32.07 -142.58
CA LEU A 285 1.44 -32.16 -143.03
C LEU A 285 0.96 -30.84 -143.64
N ASN A 286 1.24 -29.69 -143.02
CA ASN A 286 0.95 -28.37 -143.58
C ASN A 286 1.63 -28.15 -144.94
N GLN A 287 2.91 -28.51 -145.06
CA GLN A 287 3.66 -28.40 -146.31
C GLN A 287 3.12 -29.34 -147.41
N ARG A 288 2.67 -30.54 -147.03
CA ARG A 288 2.00 -31.48 -147.96
C ARG A 288 0.63 -30.96 -148.42
N LEU A 289 -0.15 -30.37 -147.52
CA LEU A 289 -1.45 -29.76 -147.83
C LEU A 289 -1.33 -28.53 -148.74
N GLU A 290 -0.30 -27.69 -148.54
CA GLU A 290 -0.01 -26.54 -149.41
C GLU A 290 0.37 -26.96 -150.84
N MET A 291 1.07 -28.09 -151.03
CA MET A 291 1.47 -28.60 -152.36
C MET A 291 0.36 -29.31 -153.15
N THR A 292 -0.79 -29.64 -152.55
CA THR A 292 -1.90 -30.35 -153.22
C THR A 292 -3.10 -29.45 -153.55
N SER A 293 -2.95 -28.12 -153.55
CA SER A 293 -4.02 -27.19 -153.96
C SER A 293 -4.15 -27.07 -155.49
N SER A 294 -4.59 -28.14 -156.14
CA SER A 294 -5.14 -28.09 -157.50
C SER A 294 -6.33 -29.04 -157.63
N ALA A 295 -7.51 -28.42 -157.77
CA ALA A 295 -8.78 -28.96 -158.26
C ALA A 295 -9.58 -29.93 -157.35
N GLU A 296 -10.67 -29.38 -156.83
CA GLU A 296 -12.03 -29.92 -156.74
C GLU A 296 -12.34 -31.23 -155.97
N THR A 297 -12.89 -30.96 -154.77
CA THR A 297 -14.16 -31.47 -154.19
C THR A 297 -14.29 -32.92 -153.68
N GLU A 298 -14.85 -32.95 -152.46
CA GLU A 298 -15.59 -34.01 -151.76
C GLU A 298 -14.83 -35.03 -150.88
N ASP A 299 -15.45 -35.21 -149.71
CA ASP A 299 -15.33 -36.24 -148.69
C ASP A 299 -14.14 -36.29 -147.72
N SER A 300 -14.43 -35.76 -146.53
CA SER A 300 -14.21 -36.35 -145.21
C SER A 300 -13.40 -37.65 -145.15
N ASP A 301 -12.07 -37.56 -145.25
CA ASP A 301 -11.15 -38.42 -144.47
C ASP A 301 -9.76 -37.81 -144.23
N VAL A 302 -9.50 -36.57 -144.72
CA VAL A 302 -8.20 -35.89 -144.56
C VAL A 302 -8.04 -35.21 -143.18
N LEU A 303 -9.13 -35.03 -142.43
CA LEU A 303 -9.15 -34.34 -141.13
C LEU A 303 -8.81 -35.23 -139.92
N ASN A 304 -8.81 -36.56 -140.05
CA ASN A 304 -8.56 -37.46 -138.93
C ASN A 304 -7.09 -37.51 -138.43
N PRO A 305 -6.06 -37.64 -139.30
CA PRO A 305 -4.68 -37.74 -138.82
C PRO A 305 -4.13 -36.43 -138.25
N ARG A 306 -4.54 -35.28 -138.79
CA ARG A 306 -4.13 -33.96 -138.26
C ARG A 306 -4.76 -33.69 -136.90
N ARG A 307 -6.07 -33.88 -136.78
CA ARG A 307 -6.80 -33.66 -135.53
C ARG A 307 -6.24 -34.51 -134.38
N ASN A 308 -5.93 -35.78 -134.63
CA ASN A 308 -5.33 -36.66 -133.62
C ASN A 308 -3.94 -36.15 -133.15
N LEU A 309 -3.09 -35.66 -134.07
CA LEU A 309 -1.78 -35.11 -133.70
C LEU A 309 -1.88 -33.81 -132.91
N GLU A 310 -2.88 -32.96 -133.22
CA GLU A 310 -3.15 -31.74 -132.47
C GLU A 310 -3.73 -32.04 -131.07
N GLU A 311 -4.62 -33.03 -130.93
CA GLU A 311 -5.15 -33.49 -129.63
C GLU A 311 -4.04 -34.13 -128.75
N GLU A 312 -3.18 -34.97 -129.34
CA GLU A 312 -2.02 -35.53 -128.64
C GLU A 312 -1.02 -34.44 -128.25
N TYR A 313 -0.72 -33.48 -129.14
CA TYR A 313 0.13 -32.33 -128.83
C TYR A 313 -0.40 -31.56 -127.62
N LEU A 314 -1.70 -31.20 -127.61
CA LEU A 314 -2.33 -30.48 -126.50
C LEU A 314 -2.29 -31.28 -125.19
N THR A 315 -2.45 -32.59 -125.28
CA THR A 315 -2.35 -33.49 -124.12
C THR A 315 -0.95 -33.46 -123.51
N TYR A 316 0.09 -33.56 -124.33
CA TYR A 316 1.48 -33.47 -123.87
C TYR A 316 1.87 -32.05 -123.43
N GLU A 317 1.37 -31.01 -124.09
CA GLU A 317 1.59 -29.60 -123.73
C GLU A 317 0.99 -29.30 -122.34
N ALA A 318 -0.27 -29.66 -122.12
CA ALA A 318 -0.93 -29.51 -120.84
C ALA A 318 -0.20 -30.30 -119.74
N LYS A 319 0.29 -31.51 -120.04
CA LYS A 319 1.07 -32.34 -119.11
C LYS A 319 2.39 -31.67 -118.73
N ILE A 320 3.15 -31.17 -119.71
CA ILE A 320 4.42 -30.47 -119.47
C ILE A 320 4.22 -29.19 -118.66
N ILE A 321 3.25 -28.36 -119.04
CA ILE A 321 2.94 -27.09 -118.33
C ILE A 321 2.51 -27.38 -116.88
N THR A 322 1.67 -28.39 -116.67
CA THR A 322 1.22 -28.78 -115.32
C THR A 322 2.40 -29.27 -114.48
N THR A 323 3.27 -30.11 -115.04
CA THR A 323 4.48 -30.58 -114.34
C THR A 323 5.41 -29.42 -113.97
N PHE A 324 5.62 -28.46 -114.86
CA PHE A 324 6.42 -27.26 -114.55
C PHE A 324 5.80 -26.42 -113.43
N SER A 325 4.48 -26.24 -113.43
CA SER A 325 3.76 -25.54 -112.36
C SER A 325 3.92 -26.23 -110.98
N VAL A 326 3.86 -27.57 -110.95
CA VAL A 326 4.10 -28.36 -109.73
C VAL A 326 5.54 -28.18 -109.25
N VAL A 327 6.53 -28.24 -110.15
CA VAL A 327 7.94 -28.02 -109.82
C VAL A 327 8.19 -26.62 -109.28
N ASP A 328 7.56 -25.58 -109.85
CA ASP A 328 7.67 -24.20 -109.36
C ASP A 328 7.07 -24.04 -107.95
N ASN A 329 5.93 -24.69 -107.69
CA ASN A 329 5.34 -24.71 -106.35
C ASN A 329 6.26 -25.43 -105.35
N MET A 330 6.82 -26.58 -105.73
CA MET A 330 7.78 -27.32 -104.90
C MET A 330 9.03 -26.48 -104.61
N LYS A 331 9.56 -25.77 -105.62
CA LYS A 331 10.71 -24.86 -105.49
C LYS A 331 10.41 -23.73 -104.51
N GLN A 332 9.23 -23.12 -104.60
CA GLN A 332 8.82 -22.07 -103.67
C GLN A 332 8.72 -22.59 -102.23
N GLN A 333 8.12 -23.78 -102.01
CA GLN A 333 8.01 -24.38 -100.69
C GLN A 333 9.38 -24.76 -100.11
N PHE A 334 10.28 -25.27 -100.95
CA PHE A 334 11.64 -25.63 -100.54
C PHE A 334 12.42 -24.41 -100.05
N TYR A 335 12.33 -23.28 -100.77
CA TYR A 335 13.04 -22.04 -100.42
C TYR A 335 12.34 -21.16 -99.38
N ALA A 336 11.01 -21.23 -99.23
CA ALA A 336 10.30 -20.48 -98.19
C ALA A 336 10.70 -20.89 -96.76
N GLN A 337 11.13 -22.15 -96.61
CA GLN A 337 11.65 -22.69 -95.35
C GLN A 337 13.18 -22.59 -95.24
N TYR A 338 13.84 -22.04 -96.27
CA TYR A 338 15.30 -22.00 -96.40
C TYR A 338 15.87 -20.79 -95.66
N GLY A 339 16.18 -21.02 -94.39
CA GLY A 339 16.78 -20.01 -93.52
C GLY A 339 16.98 -20.45 -92.07
N LYS A 340 16.47 -21.61 -91.66
CA LYS A 340 16.57 -22.09 -90.26
C LYS A 340 17.34 -23.40 -90.07
N ILE A 341 17.56 -24.19 -91.12
CA ILE A 341 18.21 -25.49 -90.98
C ILE A 341 19.09 -25.76 -92.21
N SER A 342 20.31 -26.25 -91.95
CA SER A 342 21.30 -26.64 -92.96
C SER A 342 21.02 -28.08 -93.38
N ARG A 343 20.61 -28.29 -94.62
CA ARG A 343 20.17 -29.61 -95.12
C ARG A 343 21.34 -30.36 -95.77
N ASN A 344 21.51 -31.63 -95.41
CA ASN A 344 22.31 -32.55 -96.22
C ASN A 344 21.52 -32.87 -97.52
N ASP A 345 22.20 -33.09 -98.64
CA ASP A 345 21.62 -33.32 -99.98
C ASP A 345 20.83 -32.14 -100.61
N GLU A 346 20.94 -30.95 -100.03
CA GLU A 346 20.36 -29.73 -100.61
C GLU A 346 20.92 -29.43 -102.01
N GLU A 347 22.22 -29.68 -102.18
CA GLU A 347 22.91 -29.51 -103.46
C GLU A 347 22.29 -30.39 -104.55
N ARG A 348 21.92 -31.64 -104.23
CA ARG A 348 21.21 -32.54 -105.15
C ARG A 348 19.83 -32.03 -105.54
N VAL A 349 19.06 -31.51 -104.58
CA VAL A 349 17.73 -30.95 -104.89
C VAL A 349 17.86 -29.74 -105.81
N LYS A 350 18.83 -28.88 -105.54
CA LYS A 350 19.13 -27.71 -106.37
C LYS A 350 19.56 -28.11 -107.79
N GLU A 351 20.44 -29.10 -107.91
CA GLU A 351 20.85 -29.65 -109.21
C GLU A 351 19.67 -30.19 -110.03
N LEU A 352 18.70 -30.85 -109.38
CA LEU A 352 17.49 -31.36 -110.04
C LEU A 352 16.59 -30.23 -110.52
N PHE A 353 16.39 -29.17 -109.71
CA PHE A 353 15.67 -27.99 -110.16
C PHE A 353 16.35 -27.34 -111.36
N ASP A 354 17.67 -27.18 -111.33
CA ASP A 354 18.44 -26.61 -112.43
C ASP A 354 18.36 -27.51 -113.70
N ALA A 355 18.31 -28.83 -113.54
CA ALA A 355 18.15 -29.75 -114.66
C ALA A 355 16.75 -29.66 -115.31
N ILE A 356 15.69 -29.52 -114.51
CA ILE A 356 14.32 -29.30 -115.01
C ILE A 356 14.20 -27.92 -115.66
N GLU A 357 14.86 -26.88 -115.13
CA GLU A 357 14.92 -25.56 -115.76
C GLU A 357 15.57 -25.62 -117.15
N LYS A 358 16.65 -26.40 -117.29
CA LYS A 358 17.24 -26.68 -118.62
C LYS A 358 16.24 -27.36 -119.56
N LEU A 359 15.42 -28.30 -119.08
CA LEU A 359 14.34 -28.88 -119.89
C LEU A 359 13.25 -27.85 -120.25
N ARG A 360 12.91 -26.93 -119.34
CA ARG A 360 11.99 -25.82 -119.62
C ARG A 360 12.50 -24.96 -120.77
N THR A 361 13.76 -24.53 -120.73
CA THR A 361 14.35 -23.74 -121.83
C THR A 361 14.36 -24.50 -123.16
N LYS A 362 14.56 -25.83 -123.16
CA LYS A 362 14.42 -26.67 -124.36
C LYS A 362 12.99 -26.66 -124.89
N PHE A 363 12.00 -26.84 -124.02
CA PHE A 363 10.59 -26.81 -124.42
C PHE A 363 10.18 -25.46 -125.01
N GLU A 364 10.55 -24.35 -124.36
CA GLU A 364 10.27 -22.98 -124.83
C GLU A 364 10.94 -22.64 -126.16
N SER A 365 12.03 -23.34 -126.52
CA SER A 365 12.71 -23.17 -127.82
C SER A 365 11.96 -23.83 -129.00
N ILE A 366 11.03 -24.76 -128.72
CA ILE A 366 10.19 -25.37 -129.74
C ILE A 366 9.06 -24.39 -130.07
N GLU A 367 9.03 -23.88 -131.30
CA GLU A 367 7.98 -22.96 -131.74
C GLU A 367 6.61 -23.67 -131.74
N ARG A 368 5.64 -23.08 -131.01
CA ARG A 368 4.28 -23.61 -130.90
C ARG A 368 3.60 -23.61 -132.29
N PRO A 369 3.13 -24.77 -132.80
CA PRO A 369 2.43 -24.84 -134.09
C PRO A 369 1.09 -24.09 -134.06
N ILE A 370 0.62 -23.66 -135.23
CA ILE A 370 -0.76 -23.16 -135.38
C ILE A 370 -1.71 -24.37 -135.42
N LEU A 371 -2.49 -24.54 -134.34
CA LEU A 371 -3.45 -25.64 -134.19
C LEU A 371 -4.82 -25.23 -134.72
N GLU A 372 -5.39 -26.01 -135.63
CA GLU A 372 -6.73 -25.75 -136.18
C GLU A 372 -7.83 -26.04 -135.15
N ILE A 373 -7.61 -26.98 -134.23
CA ILE A 373 -8.55 -27.28 -133.13
C ILE A 373 -8.74 -26.09 -132.17
N GLU A 374 -7.72 -25.23 -132.02
CA GLU A 374 -7.81 -24.01 -131.20
C GLU A 374 -8.35 -22.80 -131.99
N SER A 375 -8.52 -22.91 -133.31
CA SER A 375 -9.01 -21.84 -134.18
C SER A 375 -10.55 -21.80 -134.19
N PRO A 376 -11.20 -20.67 -133.82
CA PRO A 376 -12.64 -20.61 -133.71
C PRO A 376 -13.32 -20.50 -135.09
N ALA A 377 -14.03 -21.55 -135.51
CA ALA A 377 -15.04 -21.43 -136.56
C ALA A 377 -16.23 -20.58 -136.05
N LYS A 378 -16.65 -19.61 -136.86
CA LYS A 378 -17.57 -18.49 -136.54
C LYS A 378 -19.06 -18.85 -136.73
N VAL A 379 -19.94 -18.12 -136.02
CA VAL A 379 -21.44 -18.03 -136.07
C VAL A 379 -22.13 -18.95 -135.02
N GLU A 380 -23.00 -18.55 -134.06
CA GLU A 380 -23.84 -17.38 -133.73
C GLU A 380 -24.20 -17.42 -132.21
N PRO A 381 -24.70 -16.34 -131.55
CA PRO A 381 -25.12 -16.30 -130.14
C PRO A 381 -26.67 -16.40 -129.98
N PRO A 382 -27.26 -16.09 -128.80
CA PRO A 382 -27.33 -16.76 -127.48
C PRO A 382 -28.81 -17.26 -127.22
N PRO A 383 -29.35 -17.64 -126.02
CA PRO A 383 -29.62 -16.71 -124.88
C PRO A 383 -29.78 -17.32 -123.45
N SER A 384 -29.85 -16.41 -122.46
CA SER A 384 -30.66 -16.42 -121.20
C SER A 384 -30.54 -17.60 -120.21
N GLU A 385 -30.73 -17.49 -118.90
CA GLU A 385 -31.10 -16.47 -117.90
C GLU A 385 -31.02 -17.21 -116.54
N LYS A 386 -30.81 -16.47 -115.45
CA LYS A 386 -31.65 -16.43 -114.22
C LYS A 386 -30.85 -16.30 -112.92
N LYS A 387 -31.25 -15.26 -112.21
CA LYS A 387 -31.03 -14.94 -110.79
C LYS A 387 -31.79 -15.90 -109.85
N PHE A 388 -31.52 -15.70 -108.55
CA PHE A 388 -32.28 -16.02 -107.34
C PHE A 388 -32.01 -17.41 -106.76
N ASP A 389 -31.95 -17.65 -105.43
CA ASP A 389 -32.06 -16.84 -104.22
C ASP A 389 -31.50 -17.72 -103.07
N GLY A 390 -31.16 -17.16 -101.90
CA GLY A 390 -30.73 -18.02 -100.78
C GLY A 390 -30.34 -17.31 -99.49
N THR A 391 -31.23 -16.49 -98.96
CA THR A 391 -31.24 -15.88 -97.62
C THR A 391 -31.03 -16.89 -96.48
N ALA A 392 -30.21 -16.55 -95.47
CA ALA A 392 -30.62 -16.42 -94.04
C ALA A 392 -29.41 -16.39 -93.07
N SER A 393 -29.26 -15.28 -92.33
CA SER A 393 -28.63 -15.26 -90.98
C SER A 393 -29.60 -15.84 -89.94
N PRO A 394 -29.16 -16.28 -88.74
CA PRO A 394 -28.92 -15.38 -87.58
C PRO A 394 -27.65 -15.77 -86.75
N SER A 395 -26.83 -14.83 -86.29
CA SER A 395 -26.92 -13.99 -85.06
C SER A 395 -26.52 -14.67 -83.73
N ALA A 396 -25.39 -14.18 -83.18
CA ALA A 396 -25.00 -13.99 -81.75
C ALA A 396 -24.83 -15.25 -80.85
N PRO A 397 -24.11 -15.19 -79.68
CA PRO A 397 -23.67 -14.03 -78.87
C PRO A 397 -22.17 -14.03 -78.43
N ALA A 398 -21.58 -12.86 -78.16
CA ALA A 398 -21.27 -12.27 -76.82
C ALA A 398 -20.45 -13.20 -75.88
N HIS A 399 -19.34 -12.82 -75.25
CA HIS A 399 -19.00 -11.56 -74.60
C HIS A 399 -17.47 -11.36 -74.57
N GLY A 400 -17.06 -10.09 -74.55
CA GLY A 400 -15.70 -9.66 -74.20
C GLY A 400 -15.71 -8.66 -73.05
N ALA A 401 -14.48 -8.48 -72.52
CA ALA A 401 -13.96 -7.43 -71.66
C ALA A 401 -14.36 -7.43 -70.17
N GLN A 402 -13.59 -6.88 -69.23
CA GLN A 402 -12.14 -6.76 -68.95
C GLN A 402 -12.09 -6.03 -67.59
N LEU A 403 -11.23 -6.51 -66.68
CA LEU A 403 -10.44 -5.84 -65.63
C LEU A 403 -10.85 -4.42 -65.12
N SER A 404 -10.95 -4.26 -63.78
CA SER A 404 -10.21 -3.26 -62.97
C SER A 404 -10.56 -3.26 -61.46
N LYS A 405 -9.54 -3.01 -60.61
CA LYS A 405 -9.50 -2.70 -59.15
C LYS A 405 -9.40 -1.15 -58.98
N PRO A 406 -9.20 -0.45 -57.81
CA PRO A 406 -9.17 -0.80 -56.35
C PRO A 406 -9.81 0.28 -55.40
N GLU A 407 -9.36 0.34 -54.11
CA GLU A 407 -9.55 1.32 -52.98
C GLU A 407 -10.68 1.01 -51.97
N THR A 408 -10.43 0.77 -50.66
CA THR A 408 -9.92 1.59 -49.52
C THR A 408 -10.91 2.68 -49.08
N ASP A 409 -11.54 2.56 -47.90
CA ASP A 409 -11.35 3.49 -46.75
C ASP A 409 -12.22 3.19 -45.50
N GLU A 410 -11.60 3.48 -44.36
CA GLU A 410 -12.05 4.05 -43.08
C GLU A 410 -13.42 3.78 -42.37
N GLN A 411 -13.30 3.60 -41.04
CA GLN A 411 -14.28 3.78 -39.95
C GLN A 411 -14.68 5.28 -39.81
N PRO A 412 -15.80 5.72 -39.16
CA PRO A 412 -15.86 5.79 -37.68
C PRO A 412 -17.27 5.89 -36.98
N GLU A 413 -17.24 5.90 -35.64
CA GLU A 413 -18.13 6.57 -34.64
C GLU A 413 -19.55 6.08 -34.21
N LEU A 414 -19.62 5.66 -32.92
CA LEU A 414 -20.36 6.15 -31.72
C LEU A 414 -21.90 6.43 -31.64
N PHE A 415 -22.41 6.20 -30.41
CA PHE A 415 -23.69 6.58 -29.71
C PHE A 415 -24.90 5.62 -29.90
N SER A 416 -25.75 5.25 -28.91
CA SER A 416 -26.12 5.79 -27.57
C SER A 416 -26.97 4.79 -26.73
N VAL A 417 -26.62 4.65 -25.44
CA VAL A 417 -27.41 4.70 -24.15
C VAL A 417 -28.81 4.06 -23.99
N LYS A 418 -28.95 3.19 -22.97
CA LYS A 418 -29.84 3.23 -21.75
C LYS A 418 -29.79 1.85 -21.05
N ALA A 419 -29.95 1.63 -19.74
CA ALA A 419 -29.93 2.32 -18.44
C ALA A 419 -30.18 1.21 -17.38
N ASP A 420 -30.00 1.52 -16.07
CA ASP A 420 -30.24 0.69 -14.86
C ASP A 420 -29.13 -0.32 -14.51
N GLN A 421 -28.56 -0.41 -13.31
CA GLN A 421 -29.05 -0.18 -11.94
C GLN A 421 -27.93 0.37 -11.03
N VAL A 422 -28.27 1.38 -10.23
CA VAL A 422 -27.50 1.83 -9.05
C VAL A 422 -27.86 0.90 -7.89
N LEU A 423 -26.86 0.31 -7.22
CA LEU A 423 -27.07 -0.40 -5.96
C LEU A 423 -26.70 0.51 -4.78
N ASP A 424 -27.63 0.51 -3.84
CA ASP A 424 -27.79 1.37 -2.67
C ASP A 424 -26.93 0.87 -1.49
N HIS A 425 -26.01 1.72 -1.02
CA HIS A 425 -25.07 1.41 0.07
C HIS A 425 -25.67 1.58 1.48
N GLU A 426 -26.93 2.02 1.60
CA GLU A 426 -27.56 2.29 2.91
C GLU A 426 -28.18 1.03 3.55
N ALA A 427 -28.42 -0.02 2.76
CA ALA A 427 -28.98 -1.29 3.25
C ALA A 427 -27.95 -2.23 3.92
N GLU A 428 -26.64 -2.05 3.68
CA GLU A 428 -25.61 -2.91 4.30
C GLU A 428 -25.20 -2.47 5.71
N LEU A 429 -25.37 -1.20 6.06
CA LEU A 429 -25.10 -0.70 7.42
C LEU A 429 -26.12 -1.22 8.45
N ALA A 430 -27.38 -1.42 8.05
CA ALA A 430 -28.42 -1.96 8.93
C ALA A 430 -28.25 -3.46 9.24
N LYS A 431 -27.44 -4.19 8.47
CA LYS A 431 -27.20 -5.63 8.67
C LYS A 431 -26.07 -5.93 9.66
N LEU A 432 -25.16 -4.98 9.90
CA LEU A 432 -24.02 -5.13 10.81
C LEU A 432 -24.32 -4.71 12.25
N GLU A 433 -25.27 -3.79 12.49
CA GLU A 433 -25.70 -3.42 13.86
C GLU A 433 -26.55 -4.50 14.54
N SER A 434 -27.07 -5.47 13.78
CA SER A 434 -27.85 -6.60 14.32
C SER A 434 -26.97 -7.74 14.89
N GLU A 435 -25.65 -7.70 14.69
CA GLU A 435 -24.75 -8.79 15.08
C GLU A 435 -24.10 -8.59 16.47
N PHE A 436 -24.38 -7.47 17.14
CA PHE A 436 -23.97 -7.22 18.53
C PHE A 436 -25.18 -7.03 19.44
N GLY A 437 -25.82 -8.14 19.80
CA GLY A 437 -26.97 -8.12 20.70
C GLY A 437 -27.30 -9.47 21.37
N ASN A 438 -26.75 -9.63 22.59
CA ASN A 438 -27.29 -10.36 23.75
C ASN A 438 -27.22 -11.90 23.82
N VAL A 439 -26.46 -12.38 24.81
CA VAL A 439 -26.96 -13.38 25.76
C VAL A 439 -26.81 -12.85 27.18
N SER A 440 -27.96 -12.84 27.83
CA SER A 440 -28.34 -12.44 29.17
C SER A 440 -27.96 -13.46 30.26
N GLN A 441 -27.84 -13.00 31.51
CA GLN A 441 -28.80 -13.30 32.59
C GLN A 441 -28.18 -13.65 33.97
N ASP A 442 -28.49 -12.76 34.93
CA ASP A 442 -28.75 -12.92 36.37
C ASP A 442 -27.86 -13.81 37.26
N TYR A 443 -27.17 -13.17 38.24
CA TYR A 443 -27.27 -13.55 39.66
C TYR A 443 -27.16 -12.30 40.55
N SER A 444 -28.20 -12.06 41.33
CA SER A 444 -28.26 -11.20 42.52
C SER A 444 -28.19 -12.10 43.74
N THR A 445 -27.36 -11.78 44.74
CA THR A 445 -27.66 -11.70 46.19
C THR A 445 -26.38 -11.52 47.00
N GLU A 446 -26.52 -10.83 48.14
CA GLU A 446 -25.71 -10.89 49.37
C GLU A 446 -24.20 -11.18 49.28
N GLU A 447 -23.37 -10.27 49.82
CA GLU A 447 -22.71 -10.48 51.13
C GLU A 447 -21.66 -9.38 51.34
N ILE A 448 -22.11 -8.30 51.99
CA ILE A 448 -21.25 -7.43 52.76
C ILE A 448 -20.87 -8.21 54.01
N GLY A 449 -19.58 -8.42 54.22
CA GLY A 449 -19.02 -8.81 55.52
C GLY A 449 -18.18 -10.07 55.45
N ASP A 450 -16.86 -9.89 55.36
CA ASP A 450 -15.97 -10.82 56.04
C ASP A 450 -14.89 -10.04 56.78
N TRP A 451 -14.99 -10.11 58.10
CA TRP A 451 -14.09 -9.60 59.12
C TRP A 451 -13.51 -10.84 59.81
N GLU A 452 -12.31 -11.24 59.45
CA GLU A 452 -11.47 -12.13 60.26
C GLU A 452 -10.03 -11.58 60.16
N PHE A 453 -9.53 -10.90 61.20
CA PHE A 453 -8.77 -11.48 62.32
C PHE A 453 -7.54 -12.29 61.87
N ASP A 454 -6.44 -11.60 61.63
CA ASP A 454 -5.12 -12.13 61.99
C ASP A 454 -4.65 -11.44 63.26
N GLU A 455 -4.94 -12.11 64.37
CA GLU A 455 -4.25 -12.01 65.64
C GLU A 455 -2.90 -12.72 65.48
N LEU A 456 -1.79 -11.98 65.52
CA LEU A 456 -0.49 -12.34 66.12
C LEU A 456 0.62 -11.39 65.62
N GLU A 457 0.96 -10.39 66.42
CA GLU A 457 2.33 -10.23 66.94
C GLU A 457 2.38 -9.02 67.89
N LYS A 458 2.07 -9.33 69.15
CA LYS A 458 2.33 -8.47 70.30
C LYS A 458 3.62 -8.96 70.95
N GLU A 459 4.77 -8.70 70.31
CA GLU A 459 6.09 -8.82 70.93
C GLU A 459 6.88 -7.53 70.72
N LEU A 460 6.67 -6.53 71.57
CA LEU A 460 7.70 -5.53 71.94
C LEU A 460 7.27 -4.69 73.17
N ALA A 461 6.80 -5.38 74.20
CA ALA A 461 6.70 -4.81 75.55
C ALA A 461 7.03 -5.89 76.59
N SER A 462 8.27 -6.35 76.55
CA SER A 462 8.98 -7.01 77.66
C SER A 462 10.49 -6.86 77.45
N SER A 463 11.00 -5.63 77.56
CA SER A 463 12.18 -5.30 78.37
C SER A 463 12.32 -3.80 78.56
#